data_AF-A0A841UV43-F1
#
_entry.id   AF-A0A841UV43-F1
#
_cell.length_a   1.000
_cell.length_b   1.000
_cell.length_c   1.000
_cell.angle_alpha   90.00
_cell.angle_beta   90.00
_cell.angle_gamma   90.00
#
_symmetry.space_group_name_H-M   'P 1'
#
loop_
_entity.id
_entity.type
_entity.pdbx_description
1 polymer ?
#
loop_
_entity_poly.entity_id
_entity_poly.type
_entity_poly.pdbx_seq_one_letter_code
_entity_poly.pdbx_strand_id
1 'polypeptide(L)'
;MTTYYYLVASQKFLEEEAIEKEVLKERIRNYQEKGQEIDFWLITNPAFLDTPAFADIKQKTPQPAAAIVSLNQQFITWLKLRLEYVITGQFEAPSDSIPEPLK
;
A
#
# COMPACT_ATOMS: atom_id res chain seq x y z
N MET A 1 4.31 18.49 2.09
CA MET A 1 4.43 17.18 1.44
C MET A 1 4.27 16.12 2.51
N THR A 2 3.52 15.07 2.22
CA THR A 2 3.24 13.98 3.17
C THR A 2 4.00 12.74 2.72
N THR A 3 4.68 12.08 3.65
CA THR A 3 5.35 10.81 3.38
C THR A 3 4.35 9.66 3.43
N TYR A 4 4.25 8.93 2.33
CA TYR A 4 3.46 7.72 2.21
C TYR A 4 4.41 6.53 2.22
N TYR A 5 4.07 5.51 2.99
CA TYR A 5 4.76 4.23 3.01
C TYR A 5 3.91 3.24 2.25
N TYR A 6 4.52 2.41 1.41
CA TYR A 6 3.79 1.44 0.61
C TYR A 6 4.38 0.05 0.71
N LEU A 7 3.52 -0.92 0.42
CA LEU A 7 3.82 -2.29 0.09
C LEU A 7 3.12 -2.60 -1.23
N VAL A 8 3.84 -3.17 -2.18
CA VAL A 8 3.35 -3.55 -3.51
C VAL A 8 3.56 -5.04 -3.74
N ALA A 9 2.54 -5.70 -4.26
CA ALA A 9 2.57 -7.10 -4.69
C ALA A 9 1.59 -7.32 -5.84
N SER A 10 1.46 -8.56 -6.32
CA SER A 10 0.43 -8.87 -7.32
C SER A 10 -0.95 -8.71 -6.67
N GLN A 11 -1.92 -8.21 -7.46
CA GLN A 11 -3.30 -8.07 -7.00
C GLN A 11 -3.86 -9.41 -6.53
N LYS A 12 -3.57 -10.48 -7.28
CA LYS A 12 -3.95 -11.85 -6.94
C LYS A 12 -3.48 -12.23 -5.53
N PHE A 13 -2.21 -11.95 -5.21
CA PHE A 13 -1.65 -12.27 -3.89
C PHE A 13 -2.35 -11.51 -2.77
N LEU A 14 -2.53 -10.18 -2.91
CA LEU A 14 -3.17 -9.35 -1.88
C LEU A 14 -4.69 -9.59 -1.75
N GLU A 15 -5.35 -10.12 -2.78
CA GLU A 15 -6.79 -10.38 -2.76
C GLU A 15 -7.17 -11.82 -2.39
N GLU A 16 -6.34 -12.82 -2.70
CA GLU A 16 -6.66 -14.22 -2.42
C GLU A 16 -6.40 -14.62 -0.97
N GLU A 17 -5.47 -13.95 -0.29
CA GLU A 17 -5.14 -14.23 1.11
C GLU A 17 -6.24 -13.71 2.04
N ALA A 18 -7.18 -14.60 2.41
CA ALA A 18 -8.29 -14.29 3.32
C ALA A 18 -7.81 -13.67 4.66
N ILE A 19 -6.61 -14.03 5.09
CA ILE A 19 -5.97 -13.51 6.30
C ILE A 19 -5.72 -11.99 6.20
N GLU A 20 -5.34 -11.48 5.03
CA GLU A 20 -5.02 -10.06 4.82
C GLU A 20 -6.27 -9.19 4.82
N LYS A 21 -7.34 -9.69 4.18
CA LYS A 21 -8.65 -9.05 4.18
C LYS A 21 -9.21 -8.89 5.59
N GLU A 22 -9.13 -9.94 6.41
CA GLU A 22 -9.59 -9.86 7.80
C GLU A 22 -8.71 -8.95 8.65
N VAL A 23 -7.38 -8.94 8.45
CA VAL A 23 -6.48 -7.99 9.12
C VAL A 23 -6.84 -6.53 8.81
N LEU A 24 -7.06 -6.19 7.54
CA LEU A 24 -7.41 -4.82 7.14
C LEU A 24 -8.79 -4.43 7.67
N LYS A 25 -9.78 -5.32 7.57
CA LYS A 25 -11.13 -5.12 8.08
C LYS A 25 -11.16 -4.91 9.59
N GLU A 26 -10.44 -5.73 10.34
CA GLU A 26 -10.33 -5.60 11.79
C GLU A 26 -9.61 -4.30 12.19
N ARG A 27 -8.58 -3.91 11.43
CA ARG A 27 -7.91 -2.62 11.65
C ARG A 27 -8.86 -1.43 11.42
N ILE A 28 -9.69 -1.48 10.37
CA ILE A 28 -10.74 -0.47 10.12
C ILE A 28 -11.68 -0.38 11.33
N ARG A 29 -12.17 -1.53 11.83
CA ARG A 29 -13.03 -1.57 13.03
C ARG A 29 -12.34 -0.95 14.23
N ASN A 30 -11.07 -1.29 14.47
CA ASN A 30 -10.30 -0.75 15.59
C ASN A 30 -10.14 0.77 15.53
N TYR A 31 -9.93 1.33 14.34
CA TYR A 31 -9.84 2.78 14.13
C TYR A 31 -11.18 3.46 14.42
N GLN A 32 -12.27 2.90 13.90
CA GLN A 32 -13.62 3.41 14.13
C GLN A 32 -14.00 3.42 15.62
N GLU A 33 -13.73 2.32 16.34
CA GLU A 33 -14.01 2.21 17.78
C GLU A 33 -13.22 3.21 18.63
N LYS A 34 -12.05 3.64 18.14
CA LYS A 34 -11.19 4.63 18.80
C LYS A 34 -11.42 6.07 18.30
N GLY A 35 -12.31 6.28 17.34
CA GLY A 35 -12.50 7.58 16.70
C GLY A 35 -11.26 8.10 15.96
N GLN A 36 -10.44 7.19 15.43
CA GLN A 36 -9.22 7.50 14.67
C GLN A 36 -9.53 7.61 13.18
N GLU A 37 -8.92 8.58 12.49
CA GLU A 37 -8.99 8.68 11.04
C GLU A 37 -8.17 7.57 10.38
N ILE A 38 -8.71 6.97 9.32
CA ILE A 38 -8.02 5.92 8.55
C ILE A 38 -6.81 6.53 7.85
N ASP A 39 -5.65 5.95 8.10
CA ASP A 39 -4.36 6.35 7.56
C ASP A 39 -3.74 5.25 6.67
N PHE A 40 -4.55 4.33 6.17
CA PHE A 40 -4.11 3.23 5.29
C PHE A 40 -5.18 2.85 4.25
N TRP A 41 -4.75 2.41 3.08
CA TRP A 41 -5.62 2.11 1.94
C TRP A 41 -5.07 0.93 1.13
N LEU A 42 -5.97 0.10 0.61
CA LEU A 42 -5.67 -0.90 -0.41
C LEU A 42 -6.06 -0.32 -1.78
N ILE A 43 -5.11 -0.25 -2.71
CA ILE A 43 -5.26 0.37 -4.02
C ILE A 43 -4.95 -0.68 -5.09
N THR A 44 -5.86 -0.88 -6.03
CA THR A 44 -5.65 -1.73 -7.20
C THR A 44 -5.12 -0.88 -8.35
N ASN A 45 -4.12 -1.39 -9.09
CA ASN A 45 -3.44 -0.66 -10.17
C ASN A 45 -3.00 0.77 -9.78
N PRO A 46 -2.18 0.91 -8.73
CA PRO A 46 -1.81 2.23 -8.19
C PRO A 46 -1.07 3.09 -9.20
N ALA A 47 -1.57 4.31 -9.44
CA ALA A 47 -1.05 5.22 -10.46
C ALA A 47 0.41 5.65 -10.19
N PHE A 48 0.85 5.69 -8.92
CA PHE A 48 2.22 6.05 -8.60
C PHE A 48 3.26 5.06 -9.15
N LEU A 49 2.89 3.80 -9.39
CA LEU A 49 3.77 2.80 -10.02
C LEU A 49 4.06 3.11 -11.50
N ASP A 50 3.25 3.94 -12.15
CA ASP A 50 3.43 4.33 -13.54
C ASP A 50 4.45 5.45 -13.71
N THR A 51 4.94 6.04 -12.61
CA THR A 51 5.93 7.10 -12.67
C THR A 51 7.33 6.56 -12.95
N PRO A 52 8.23 7.36 -13.57
CA PRO A 52 9.59 6.91 -13.89
C PRO A 52 10.38 6.43 -12.66
N ALA A 53 10.14 7.02 -11.49
CA ALA A 53 10.79 6.64 -10.24
C ALA A 53 10.47 5.21 -9.78
N PHE A 54 9.37 4.63 -10.27
CA PHE A 54 8.90 3.30 -9.89
C PHE A 54 9.02 2.26 -11.00
N ALA A 55 9.64 2.60 -12.13
CA ALA A 55 9.77 1.71 -13.28
C ALA A 55 10.38 0.34 -12.92
N ASP A 56 11.46 0.33 -12.14
CA ASP A 56 12.11 -0.90 -11.67
C ASP A 56 11.22 -1.73 -10.75
N ILE A 57 10.44 -1.06 -9.89
CA ILE A 57 9.51 -1.74 -8.98
C ILE A 57 8.38 -2.37 -9.79
N LYS A 58 7.77 -1.60 -10.70
CA LYS A 58 6.71 -2.07 -11.59
C LYS A 58 7.16 -3.27 -12.43
N GLN A 59 8.40 -3.28 -12.90
CA GLN A 59 8.96 -4.42 -13.66
C GLN A 59 9.13 -5.67 -12.80
N LYS A 60 9.50 -5.52 -11.52
CA LYS A 60 9.69 -6.64 -10.59
C LYS A 60 8.39 -7.17 -10.00
N THR A 61 7.32 -6.38 -10.02
CA THR A 61 6.01 -6.77 -9.50
C THR A 61 5.17 -7.46 -10.58
N PRO A 62 4.64 -8.68 -10.33
CA PRO A 62 3.70 -9.32 -11.24
C PRO A 62 2.44 -8.48 -11.43
N GLN A 63 1.95 -8.40 -12.67
CA GLN A 63 0.79 -7.58 -13.05
C GLN A 63 -0.49 -8.45 -13.21
N PRO A 64 -1.69 -7.93 -12.87
CA PRO A 64 -1.94 -6.61 -12.29
C PRO A 64 -1.41 -6.50 -10.86
N ALA A 65 -0.91 -5.31 -10.51
CA ALA A 65 -0.35 -5.03 -9.19
C ALA A 65 -1.39 -4.34 -8.29
N ALA A 66 -1.24 -4.55 -6.98
CA ALA A 66 -1.96 -3.81 -5.97
C ALA A 66 -0.98 -3.33 -4.88
N ALA A 67 -1.38 -2.29 -4.16
CA ALA A 67 -0.58 -1.70 -3.10
C ALA A 67 -1.40 -1.49 -1.83
N ILE A 68 -0.77 -1.73 -0.68
CA ILE A 68 -1.22 -1.17 0.59
C ILE A 68 -0.37 0.05 0.87
N VAL A 69 -1.01 1.21 0.98
CA VAL A 69 -0.36 2.50 1.27
C VAL A 69 -0.81 2.97 2.65
N SER A 70 0.10 3.54 3.44
CA SER A 70 -0.22 4.10 4.75
C SER A 70 0.67 5.29 5.12
N LEU A 71 0.17 6.17 5.98
CA LEU A 71 0.99 7.19 6.65
C LEU A 71 1.79 6.62 7.84
N ASN A 72 1.52 5.38 8.22
CA ASN A 72 2.16 4.70 9.33
C ASN A 72 3.23 3.71 8.85
N GLN A 73 4.51 4.09 8.98
CA GLN A 73 5.64 3.25 8.60
C GLN A 73 5.63 1.88 9.30
N GLN A 74 5.31 1.85 10.60
CA GLN A 74 5.35 0.62 11.39
C GLN A 74 4.31 -0.39 10.89
N PHE A 75 3.15 0.10 10.42
CA PHE A 75 2.13 -0.76 9.83
C PHE A 75 2.62 -1.45 8.55
N ILE A 76 3.28 -0.70 7.66
CA ILE A 76 3.87 -1.27 6.44
C ILE A 76 5.02 -2.23 6.75
N THR A 77 5.89 -1.90 7.72
CA THR A 77 6.95 -2.81 8.17
C THR A 77 6.38 -4.11 8.75
N TRP A 78 5.31 -4.03 9.54
CA TRP A 78 4.63 -5.21 10.08
C TRP A 78 4.03 -6.08 8.97
N LEU A 79 3.38 -5.47 7.97
CA LEU A 79 2.87 -6.20 6.81
C LEU A 79 4.01 -6.86 6.01
N LYS A 80 5.14 -6.18 5.81
CA LYS A 80 6.31 -6.76 5.13
C LYS A 80 6.81 -8.04 5.80
N LEU A 81 6.88 -8.05 7.13
CA LEU A 81 7.28 -9.24 7.90
C LEU A 81 6.28 -10.38 7.80
N ARG A 82 5.00 -10.07 7.60
CA ARG A 82 3.93 -11.07 7.47
C ARG A 82 3.82 -11.65 6.06
N LEU A 83 4.00 -10.81 5.05
CA LEU A 83 3.69 -11.14 3.66
C LEU A 83 4.90 -11.61 2.85
N GLU A 84 6.12 -11.41 3.36
CA GLU A 84 7.42 -11.82 2.82
C GLU A 84 7.70 -11.43 1.35
N TYR A 85 6.92 -11.94 0.39
CA TYR A 85 7.04 -11.80 -1.08
C TYR A 85 6.47 -10.48 -1.62
N VAL A 86 6.81 -9.37 -0.96
CA VAL A 86 6.28 -8.04 -1.26
C VAL A 86 7.41 -7.02 -1.36
N ILE A 87 7.23 -5.94 -2.12
CA ILE A 87 8.20 -4.84 -2.23
C ILE A 87 7.69 -3.66 -1.41
N THR A 88 8.51 -3.08 -0.55
CA THR A 88 8.13 -1.90 0.25
C THR A 88 9.02 -0.70 -0.05
N GLY A 89 8.50 0.49 0.21
CA GLY A 89 9.25 1.74 0.14
C GLY A 89 8.44 2.90 0.67
N GLN A 90 8.85 4.10 0.31
CA GLN A 90 8.14 5.33 0.65
C GLN A 90 8.26 6.35 -0.49
N PHE A 91 7.34 7.29 -0.53
CA PHE A 91 7.39 8.45 -1.43
C PHE A 91 6.70 9.66 -0.81
N GLU A 92 6.95 10.82 -1.38
CA GLU A 92 6.29 12.06 -0.97
C GLU A 92 5.23 12.48 -2.00
N ALA A 93 4.06 12.84 -1.50
CA ALA A 93 2.94 13.30 -2.32
C ALA A 93 2.05 14.30 -1.55
N PRO A 94 1.23 15.11 -2.23
CA PRO A 94 1.20 15.30 -3.68
C PRO A 94 2.51 15.92 -4.23
N SER A 95 2.90 15.53 -5.43
CA SER A 95 4.04 16.07 -6.19
C SER A 95 3.71 16.13 -7.68
N ASP A 96 4.54 16.79 -8.49
CA ASP A 96 4.31 16.91 -9.95
C ASP A 96 4.22 15.55 -10.65
N SER A 97 4.95 14.55 -10.13
CA SER A 97 4.92 13.17 -10.66
C SER A 97 3.81 12.32 -10.03
N ILE A 98 3.40 12.61 -8.79
CA ILE A 98 2.38 11.86 -8.05
C ILE A 98 1.37 12.86 -7.48
N PRO A 99 0.43 13.35 -8.31
CA PRO A 99 -0.56 14.33 -7.84
C PRO A 99 -1.61 13.68 -6.92
N GLU A 100 -1.95 12.42 -7.17
CA GLU A 100 -2.97 11.66 -6.44
C GLU A 100 -2.34 10.36 -5.88
N PRO A 101 -1.88 10.33 -4.62
CA PRO A 101 -1.13 9.20 -4.07
C PRO A 101 -1.97 7.94 -3.82
N LEU A 102 -3.29 8.08 -3.78
CA LEU A 102 -4.23 7.01 -3.42
C LEU A 102 -5.09 6.53 -4.61
N LYS A 103 -4.72 6.93 -5.84
CA LYS A 103 -5.44 6.59 -7.07
C LYS A 103 -4.85 5.37 -7.74
#